data_AF-A0A9Q1H314-F1
#
_entry.id   AF-A0A9Q1H314-F1
#
_cell.length_a   1.000
_cell.length_b   1.000
_cell.length_c   1.000
_cell.angle_alpha   90.00
_cell.angle_beta   90.00
_cell.angle_gamma   90.00
#
_symmetry.space_group_name_H-M   'P 1'
#
loop_
_entity.id
_entity.type
_entity.pdbx_description
1 polymer ?
#
loop_
_entity_poly.entity_id
_entity_poly.type
_entity_poly.pdbx_seq_one_letter_code
_entity_poly.pdbx_strand_id
1 'polypeptide(L)'
;METSAVDCVPIVDFEAYSLEKEKPDSEKFQKLVDEVHQAFTTIGFVYLKNTGYPTKAIRDAFDKSRAFFLLGNDVKLKYRRGDIIPNSNFGYIQTEQEG
;
A
#
# COMPACT_ATOMS: atom_id res chain seq x y z
N MET A 1 -3.74 11.60 34.71
CA MET A 1 -2.56 11.71 33.83
C MET A 1 -2.98 11.16 32.48
N GLU A 2 -3.31 12.04 31.54
CA GLU A 2 -3.58 11.67 30.15
C GLU A 2 -2.22 11.40 29.47
N THR A 3 -2.02 10.16 29.04
CA THR A 3 -0.92 9.82 28.15
C THR A 3 -1.30 10.29 26.76
N SER A 4 -0.69 11.37 26.27
CA SER A 4 -0.78 11.79 24.87
C SER A 4 -0.13 10.72 23.99
N ALA A 5 -0.94 9.79 23.48
CA ALA A 5 -0.52 8.75 22.55
C ALA A 5 -0.34 9.38 21.15
N VAL A 6 0.81 10.02 20.90
CA VAL A 6 1.07 10.69 19.62
C VAL A 6 2.46 10.41 19.06
N ASP A 7 3.00 9.20 19.25
CA ASP A 7 4.33 8.84 18.70
C ASP A 7 4.32 7.63 17.75
N CYS A 8 3.20 6.93 17.57
CA CYS A 8 3.14 5.71 16.75
C CYS A 8 2.11 5.83 15.62
N VAL A 9 2.46 5.34 14.43
CA VAL A 9 1.54 5.23 13.28
C VAL A 9 0.35 4.34 13.68
N PRO A 10 -0.91 4.82 13.59
CA PRO A 10 -2.07 4.09 14.06
C PRO A 10 -2.37 2.88 13.16
N ILE A 11 -2.93 1.83 13.79
CA ILE A 11 -3.50 0.68 13.08
C ILE A 11 -5.03 0.79 13.15
N VAL A 12 -5.66 1.06 12.01
CA VAL A 12 -7.11 1.25 11.89
C VAL A 12 -7.78 0.00 11.33
N ASP A 13 -8.91 -0.37 11.92
CA ASP A 13 -9.71 -1.52 11.49
C ASP A 13 -10.63 -1.14 10.32
N PHE A 14 -10.30 -1.63 9.12
CA PHE A 14 -11.02 -1.30 7.89
C PHE A 14 -12.22 -2.21 7.63
N GLU A 15 -12.56 -3.14 8.54
CA GLU A 15 -13.61 -4.15 8.35
C GLU A 15 -14.94 -3.54 7.88
N ALA A 16 -15.34 -2.40 8.46
CA ALA A 16 -16.58 -1.69 8.17
C ALA A 16 -16.73 -1.29 6.70
N TYR A 17 -15.62 -1.17 5.96
CA TYR A 17 -15.60 -0.86 4.52
C TYR A 17 -14.67 -1.80 3.74
N SER A 18 -14.52 -3.04 4.22
CA SER A 18 -13.69 -4.05 3.57
C SER A 18 -14.22 -4.45 2.19
N LEU A 19 -13.32 -4.96 1.34
CA LEU A 19 -13.65 -5.43 -0.03
C LEU A 19 -14.63 -6.61 -0.07
N GLU A 20 -14.85 -7.28 1.06
CA GLU A 20 -15.80 -8.40 1.18
C GLU A 20 -17.25 -7.91 1.35
N LYS A 21 -17.46 -6.61 1.61
CA LYS A 21 -18.77 -6.01 1.80
C LYS A 21 -19.23 -5.30 0.53
N GLU A 22 -20.49 -5.54 0.13
CA GLU A 22 -21.14 -4.80 -0.96
C GLU A 22 -21.42 -3.34 -0.57
N LYS A 23 -21.66 -3.09 0.73
CA LYS A 23 -21.97 -1.77 1.30
C LYS A 23 -21.28 -1.60 2.66
N PRO A 24 -20.91 -0.36 3.04
CA PRO A 24 -20.35 -0.12 4.37
C PRO A 24 -21.27 -0.59 5.51
N ASP A 25 -20.66 -1.06 6.59
CA ASP A 25 -21.34 -1.31 7.87
C ASP A 25 -21.80 0.02 8.47
N SER A 26 -23.11 0.28 8.46
CA SER A 26 -23.68 1.57 8.86
C SER A 26 -23.39 1.96 10.31
N GLU A 27 -23.18 1.00 11.20
CA GLU A 27 -22.94 1.26 12.62
C GLU A 27 -21.47 1.62 12.88
N LYS A 28 -20.55 1.00 12.13
CA LYS A 28 -19.10 1.15 12.34
C LYS A 28 -18.44 2.13 11.37
N PHE A 29 -19.10 2.49 10.27
CA PHE A 29 -18.50 3.28 9.20
C PHE A 29 -18.07 4.67 9.66
N GLN A 30 -18.89 5.38 10.45
CA GLN A 30 -18.52 6.72 10.92
C GLN A 30 -17.25 6.68 11.77
N LYS A 31 -17.13 5.70 12.67
CA LYS A 31 -15.93 5.51 13.49
C LYS A 31 -14.69 5.26 12.62
N LEU A 32 -14.80 4.42 11.60
CA LEU A 32 -13.71 4.19 10.65
C LEU A 32 -13.28 5.49 9.96
N VAL A 33 -14.24 6.31 9.50
CA VAL A 33 -13.96 7.61 8.86
C VAL A 33 -13.22 8.54 9.82
N ASP A 34 -13.67 8.64 11.07
CA ASP A 34 -13.06 9.52 12.08
C ASP A 34 -11.62 9.10 12.40
N GLU A 35 -11.37 7.78 12.53
CA GLU A 35 -10.03 7.23 12.80
C GLU A 35 -9.06 7.48 11.63
N VAL A 36 -9.52 7.28 10.39
CA VAL A 36 -8.71 7.55 9.18
C VAL A 36 -8.43 9.05 9.04
N HIS A 37 -9.43 9.90 9.25
CA HIS A 37 -9.27 11.35 9.22
C HIS A 37 -8.26 11.82 10.26
N GLN A 38 -8.38 11.34 11.50
CA GLN A 38 -7.45 11.68 12.58
C GLN A 38 -6.01 11.25 12.23
N ALA A 39 -5.81 10.05 11.70
CA ALA A 39 -4.49 9.55 11.33
C ALA A 39 -3.81 10.43 10.26
N PHE A 40 -4.56 10.81 9.22
CA PHE A 40 -4.03 11.64 8.15
C PHE A 40 -3.84 13.12 8.52
N THR A 41 -4.62 13.64 9.46
CA THR A 41 -4.51 15.04 9.91
C THR A 41 -3.47 15.26 11.01
N THR A 42 -2.97 14.18 11.63
CA THR A 42 -1.95 14.27 12.70
C THR A 42 -0.60 13.72 12.25
N ILE A 43 -0.52 12.41 11.99
CA ILE A 43 0.74 11.73 11.65
C ILE A 43 0.97 11.72 10.14
N GLY A 44 -0.11 11.72 9.35
CA GLY A 44 -0.04 11.60 7.89
C GLY A 44 0.11 10.16 7.38
N PHE A 45 0.17 9.18 8.29
CA PHE A 45 0.32 7.75 7.97
C PHE A 45 -0.66 6.90 8.78
N VAL A 46 -1.04 5.75 8.22
CA VAL A 46 -1.91 4.76 8.86
C VAL A 46 -1.62 3.36 8.32
N TYR A 47 -1.67 2.35 9.18
CA TYR A 47 -1.77 0.95 8.77
C TYR A 47 -3.24 0.52 8.78
N LEU A 48 -3.70 -0.10 7.70
CA LEU A 48 -5.04 -0.67 7.62
C LEU A 48 -4.99 -2.18 7.83
N LYS A 49 -5.84 -2.70 8.71
CA LYS A 49 -6.11 -4.15 8.85
C LYS A 49 -7.53 -4.46 8.38
N ASN A 50 -7.82 -5.74 8.14
CA ASN A 50 -9.15 -6.21 7.72
C ASN A 50 -9.68 -5.51 6.46
N THR A 51 -8.81 -5.22 5.48
CA THR A 51 -9.20 -4.58 4.22
C THR A 51 -10.00 -5.49 3.29
N GLY A 52 -10.06 -6.80 3.58
CA GLY A 52 -10.69 -7.82 2.73
C GLY A 52 -9.85 -8.23 1.52
N TYR A 53 -8.59 -7.77 1.42
CA TYR A 53 -7.75 -8.17 0.30
C TYR A 53 -7.27 -9.62 0.45
N PRO A 54 -7.43 -10.48 -0.59
CA PRO A 54 -7.05 -11.89 -0.48
C PRO A 54 -5.56 -12.06 -0.19
N THR A 55 -5.22 -12.76 0.90
CA THR A 55 -3.82 -13.00 1.29
C THR A 55 -3.03 -13.71 0.19
N LYS A 56 -3.67 -14.59 -0.58
CA LYS A 56 -3.05 -15.28 -1.72
C LYS A 56 -2.60 -14.27 -2.79
N ALA A 57 -3.43 -13.30 -3.14
CA ALA A 57 -3.10 -12.31 -4.16
C ALA A 57 -1.92 -11.43 -3.74
N ILE A 58 -1.85 -11.06 -2.44
CA ILE A 58 -0.70 -10.34 -1.88
C ILE A 58 0.57 -11.20 -2.03
N ARG A 59 0.54 -12.45 -1.55
CA ARG A 59 1.70 -13.35 -1.64
C ARG A 59 2.17 -13.55 -3.07
N ASP A 60 1.25 -13.86 -3.98
CA ASP A 60 1.57 -14.05 -5.41
C ASP A 60 2.22 -12.79 -6.01
N ALA A 61 1.79 -11.58 -5.62
CA ALA A 61 2.39 -10.33 -6.09
C ALA A 61 3.82 -10.14 -5.57
N PHE A 62 4.05 -10.39 -4.28
CA PHE A 62 5.39 -10.35 -3.68
C PHE A 62 6.33 -11.38 -4.29
N ASP A 63 5.85 -12.60 -4.54
CA ASP A 63 6.63 -13.68 -5.14
C ASP A 63 7.04 -13.34 -6.58
N LYS A 64 6.11 -12.80 -7.39
CA LYS A 64 6.41 -12.33 -8.76
C LYS A 64 7.40 -11.17 -8.76
N SER A 65 7.22 -10.19 -7.86
CA SER A 65 8.15 -9.07 -7.71
C SER A 65 9.55 -9.59 -7.38
N ARG A 66 9.67 -10.45 -6.37
CA ARG A 66 10.95 -11.08 -5.99
C ARG A 66 11.57 -11.84 -7.15
N ALA A 67 10.81 -12.66 -7.86
CA ALA A 67 11.29 -13.43 -9.01
C ALA A 67 11.84 -12.51 -10.11
N PHE A 68 11.16 -11.40 -10.41
CA PHE A 68 11.64 -10.41 -11.38
C PHE A 68 12.96 -9.76 -10.95
N PHE A 69 13.08 -9.32 -9.69
CA PHE A 69 14.29 -8.63 -9.22
C PHE A 69 15.51 -9.56 -9.08
N LEU A 70 15.28 -10.87 -8.95
CA LEU A 70 16.34 -11.91 -8.99
C LEU A 70 16.87 -12.21 -10.40
N LEU A 71 16.23 -11.72 -11.47
CA LEU A 71 16.76 -11.86 -12.82
C LEU A 71 18.06 -11.07 -13.01
N GLY A 72 18.86 -11.48 -13.99
CA GLY A 72 20.06 -10.76 -14.41
C GLY A 72 19.75 -9.31 -14.81
N ASN A 73 20.71 -8.41 -14.60
CA ASN A 73 20.54 -7.00 -14.94
C ASN A 73 20.28 -6.79 -16.43
N ASP A 74 20.91 -7.59 -17.30
CA ASP A 74 20.70 -7.60 -18.75
C ASP A 74 19.23 -7.87 -19.13
N VAL A 75 18.54 -8.73 -18.37
CA VAL A 75 17.12 -9.03 -18.58
C VAL A 75 16.24 -7.90 -18.07
N LYS A 76 16.49 -7.39 -16.85
CA LYS A 76 15.70 -6.31 -16.24
C LYS A 76 15.80 -5.01 -17.04
N LEU A 77 16.97 -4.70 -17.60
CA LEU A 77 17.21 -3.49 -18.41
C LEU A 77 16.40 -3.45 -19.71
N LYS A 78 15.91 -4.59 -20.21
CA LYS A 78 14.97 -4.62 -21.36
C LYS A 78 13.64 -3.92 -21.07
N TYR A 79 13.33 -3.72 -19.78
CA TYR A 79 12.11 -3.09 -19.32
C TYR A 79 12.38 -1.72 -18.70
N ARG A 80 13.50 -1.06 -19.01
CA ARG A 80 13.87 0.22 -18.40
C ARG A 80 12.78 1.28 -18.63
N ARG A 81 12.57 2.13 -17.62
CA ARG A 81 11.60 3.23 -17.69
C ARG A 81 11.87 4.12 -18.89
N GLY A 82 10.82 4.40 -19.67
CA GLY A 82 10.89 5.26 -20.85
C GLY A 82 11.32 4.56 -22.15
N ASP A 83 11.82 3.33 -22.10
CA ASP A 83 12.32 2.64 -23.31
C ASP A 83 11.17 2.14 -24.19
N ILE A 84 10.14 1.53 -23.59
CA ILE A 84 9.00 0.96 -24.33
C ILE A 84 7.98 2.06 -24.66
N ILE A 85 7.70 2.94 -23.68
CA ILE A 85 6.78 4.06 -23.82
C ILE A 85 7.56 5.33 -23.44
N PRO A 86 7.98 6.15 -24.43
CA PRO A 86 8.69 7.39 -24.19
C PRO A 86 7.90 8.32 -23.25
N ASN A 87 8.62 9.03 -22.36
CA ASN A 87 8.05 9.95 -21.36
C ASN A 87 7.06 9.30 -20.36
N SER A 88 7.07 7.98 -20.20
CA SER A 88 6.22 7.30 -19.21
C SER A 88 6.92 7.09 -17.87
N ASN A 89 6.10 6.88 -16.83
CA ASN A 89 6.56 6.47 -15.50
C ASN A 89 6.61 4.95 -15.33
N PHE A 90 6.49 4.18 -16.43
CA PHE A 90 6.45 2.73 -16.41
C PHE A 90 7.80 2.13 -16.79
N GLY A 91 8.23 1.12 -16.04
CA GLY A 91 9.42 0.32 -16.30
C GLY A 91 10.33 0.20 -15.08
N TYR A 92 11.39 -0.61 -15.24
CA TYR A 92 12.45 -0.81 -14.27
C TYR A 92 13.35 0.42 -14.18
N ILE A 93 13.70 0.82 -12.96
CA ILE A 93 14.72 1.83 -12.66
C ILE A 93 15.83 1.11 -11.90
N GLN A 94 17.08 1.31 -12.32
CA GLN A 94 18.24 0.78 -11.61
C GLN A 94 18.54 1.66 -10.39
N THR A 95 18.93 1.06 -9.27
CA THR A 95 19.13 1.73 -7.97
C THR A 95 20.06 2.94 -8.03
N GLU A 96 21.07 2.94 -8.90
CA GLU A 96 22.02 4.06 -9.08
C GLU A 96 21.40 5.28 -9.80
N GLN A 97 20.15 5.20 -10.23
CA GLN A 97 19.40 6.27 -10.90
C GLN A 97 18.21 6.77 -10.06
N GLU A 98 18.08 6.35 -8.80
CA GLU A 98 17.13 6.93 -7.86
C GLU A 98 17.70 8.25 -7.32
N GLY A 99 17.18 9.37 -7.84
CA GLY A 99 17.49 10.73 -7.39
C GLY A 99 16.22 11.48 -7.03
#